data_AF-A0A5V5VNM6-F1
#
_entry.id   AF-A0A5V5VNM6-F1
#
_cell.length_a   1.000
_cell.length_b   1.000
_cell.length_c   1.000
_cell.angle_alpha   90.00
_cell.angle_beta   90.00
_cell.angle_gamma   90.00
#
_symmetry.space_group_name_H-M   'P 1'
#
loop_
_entity.id
_entity.type
_entity.pdbx_description
1 polymer ?
#
loop_
_entity_poly.entity_id
_entity_poly.type
_entity_poly.pdbx_seq_one_letter_code
_entity_poly.pdbx_strand_id
1 'polypeptide(L)'
;IVDANLVMDMPKSLCAFGGLDAVTHALEAYVSVLASEFSDGQALQALKLLKENLPASYHEGSKNPVARERVHSAATIAGIAFANAFLGVCHSMAHKLGSQFHIPHGLANALLICNVIRYNANDNPTKQTAFSQYDRPQARRRYAEIADHLGLSTPGDRTAAKIEKLLAWLESIKAELGIPKSIREAGVQEADFLAHVDKLSEDAFDDQCTGANPRYPLVSELRQLLLASFYGEAFAEQ
;
A
#
# COMPACT_ATOMS: atom_id res chain seq x y z
N ILE A 1 11.74 -18.90 -10.24
CA ILE A 1 11.00 -19.16 -11.50
C ILE A 1 9.65 -18.47 -11.35
N VAL A 2 9.28 -17.63 -12.31
CA VAL A 2 8.01 -16.86 -12.31
C VAL A 2 7.37 -17.08 -13.68
N ASP A 3 6.59 -18.15 -13.81
CA ASP A 3 5.98 -18.58 -15.08
C ASP A 3 4.52 -18.10 -15.14
N ALA A 4 4.23 -17.20 -16.07
CA ALA A 4 2.90 -16.62 -16.23
C ALA A 4 1.82 -17.63 -16.64
N ASN A 5 2.18 -18.79 -17.20
CA ASN A 5 1.20 -19.82 -17.55
C ASN A 5 0.43 -20.31 -16.31
N LEU A 6 1.06 -20.29 -15.14
CA LEU A 6 0.45 -20.74 -13.88
C LEU A 6 -0.60 -19.75 -13.34
N VAL A 7 -0.66 -18.52 -13.86
CA VAL A 7 -1.55 -17.48 -13.34
C VAL A 7 -2.70 -17.12 -14.28
N MET A 8 -2.80 -17.76 -15.44
CA MET A 8 -3.80 -17.42 -16.46
C MET A 8 -5.24 -17.64 -15.96
N ASP A 9 -5.46 -18.73 -15.21
CA ASP A 9 -6.80 -19.14 -14.76
C ASP A 9 -7.11 -18.70 -13.32
N MET A 10 -6.28 -17.85 -12.68
CA MET A 10 -6.59 -17.39 -11.32
C MET A 10 -7.88 -16.57 -11.31
N PRO A 11 -8.72 -16.73 -10.27
CA PRO A 11 -9.95 -15.97 -10.13
C PRO A 11 -9.68 -14.48 -9.99
N LYS A 12 -10.70 -13.68 -10.34
CA LYS A 12 -10.67 -12.21 -10.26
C LYS A 12 -10.24 -11.68 -8.90
N SER A 13 -10.76 -12.26 -7.81
CA SER A 13 -10.41 -11.86 -6.45
C SER A 13 -8.91 -12.01 -6.16
N LEU A 14 -8.31 -13.15 -6.51
CA LEU A 14 -6.87 -13.37 -6.30
C LEU A 14 -6.02 -12.45 -7.18
N CYS A 15 -6.47 -12.17 -8.40
CA CYS A 15 -5.83 -11.18 -9.27
C CYS A 15 -5.85 -9.77 -8.66
N ALA A 16 -7.00 -9.33 -8.14
CA ALA A 16 -7.15 -8.03 -7.50
C ALA A 16 -6.30 -7.93 -6.21
N PHE A 17 -6.43 -8.89 -5.30
CA PHE A 17 -5.73 -8.86 -4.02
C PHE A 17 -4.21 -8.96 -4.23
N GLY A 18 -3.73 -9.90 -5.05
CA GLY A 18 -2.29 -10.02 -5.31
C GLY A 18 -1.70 -8.82 -6.05
N GLY A 19 -2.45 -8.23 -7.00
CA GLY A 19 -2.01 -7.02 -7.70
C GLY A 19 -1.95 -5.79 -6.80
N LEU A 20 -2.94 -5.59 -5.94
CA LEU A 20 -2.99 -4.46 -5.00
C LEU A 20 -2.01 -4.62 -3.83
N ASP A 21 -1.73 -5.86 -3.45
CA ASP A 21 -0.63 -6.18 -2.54
C ASP A 21 0.71 -5.74 -3.13
N ALA A 22 0.97 -6.09 -4.40
CA ALA A 22 2.16 -5.63 -5.12
C ALA A 22 2.26 -4.11 -5.27
N VAL A 23 1.12 -3.42 -5.44
CA VAL A 23 1.09 -1.94 -5.40
C VAL A 23 1.57 -1.45 -4.03
N THR A 24 1.04 -2.02 -2.94
CA THR A 24 1.42 -1.66 -1.57
C THR A 24 2.89 -1.96 -1.30
N HIS A 25 3.40 -3.13 -1.71
CA HIS A 25 4.81 -3.48 -1.62
C HIS A 25 5.72 -2.42 -2.22
N ALA A 26 5.44 -2.00 -3.46
CA ALA A 26 6.27 -1.02 -4.15
C ALA A 26 6.11 0.40 -3.56
N LEU A 27 4.91 0.79 -3.15
CA LEU A 27 4.67 2.08 -2.50
C LEU A 27 5.46 2.20 -1.19
N GLU A 28 5.34 1.22 -0.30
CA GLU A 28 6.05 1.23 0.99
C GLU A 28 7.57 1.11 0.79
N ALA A 29 8.02 0.21 -0.08
CA ALA A 29 9.45 0.07 -0.39
C ALA A 29 10.08 1.36 -0.91
N TYR A 30 9.37 2.11 -1.78
CA TYR A 30 9.90 3.35 -2.34
C TYR A 30 9.99 4.50 -1.32
N VAL A 31 9.15 4.49 -0.28
CA VAL A 31 9.16 5.54 0.76
C VAL A 31 9.81 5.10 2.08
N SER A 32 10.23 3.84 2.16
CA SER A 32 10.93 3.26 3.31
C SER A 32 12.20 4.03 3.64
N VAL A 33 12.59 4.00 4.92
CA VAL A 33 13.89 4.55 5.35
C VAL A 33 15.09 3.76 4.84
N LEU A 34 14.86 2.51 4.39
CA LEU A 34 15.87 1.62 3.81
C LEU A 34 15.89 1.67 2.27
N ALA A 35 15.10 2.58 1.67
CA ALA A 35 15.10 2.78 0.23
C ALA A 35 16.49 3.19 -0.29
N SER A 36 16.85 2.67 -1.47
CA SER A 36 18.09 3.00 -2.17
C SER A 36 17.83 3.11 -3.68
N GLU A 37 18.79 3.67 -4.40
CA GLU A 37 18.76 3.76 -5.86
C GLU A 37 18.60 2.40 -6.56
N PHE A 38 19.00 1.30 -5.90
CA PHE A 38 18.85 -0.05 -6.40
C PHE A 38 17.41 -0.57 -6.30
N SER A 39 16.69 -0.24 -5.22
CA SER A 39 15.29 -0.65 -5.02
C SER A 39 14.31 0.30 -5.69
N ASP A 40 14.65 1.58 -5.77
CA ASP A 40 13.76 2.66 -6.22
C ASP A 40 13.27 2.48 -7.66
N GLY A 41 14.19 2.20 -8.58
CA GLY A 41 13.83 1.96 -9.98
C GLY A 41 12.91 0.74 -10.17
N GLN A 42 13.11 -0.30 -9.35
CA GLN A 42 12.28 -1.51 -9.39
C GLN A 42 10.87 -1.22 -8.88
N ALA A 43 10.75 -0.53 -7.73
CA ALA A 43 9.45 -0.14 -7.19
C ALA A 43 8.63 0.70 -8.18
N LEU A 44 9.26 1.70 -8.81
CA LEU A 44 8.60 2.54 -9.81
C LEU A 44 8.17 1.75 -11.05
N GLN A 45 9.03 0.85 -11.55
CA GLN A 45 8.69 0.00 -12.69
C GLN A 45 7.53 -0.95 -12.38
N ALA A 46 7.50 -1.53 -11.17
CA ALA A 46 6.38 -2.34 -10.71
C ALA A 46 5.07 -1.53 -10.69
N LEU A 47 5.07 -0.34 -10.09
CA LEU A 47 3.89 0.53 -10.01
C LEU A 47 3.38 0.93 -11.40
N LYS A 48 4.30 1.26 -12.33
CA LYS A 48 3.95 1.60 -13.71
C LYS A 48 3.27 0.44 -14.42
N LEU A 49 3.85 -0.76 -14.34
CA LEU A 49 3.27 -1.96 -14.95
C LEU A 49 1.89 -2.30 -14.34
N LEU A 50 1.76 -2.20 -13.02
CA LEU A 50 0.49 -2.45 -12.32
C LEU A 50 -0.58 -1.45 -12.74
N LYS A 51 -0.25 -0.15 -12.81
CA LYS A 51 -1.16 0.88 -13.32
C LYS A 51 -1.67 0.59 -14.73
N GLU A 52 -0.79 0.14 -15.61
CA GLU A 52 -1.12 -0.09 -17.04
C GLU A 52 -1.85 -1.41 -17.30
N ASN A 53 -1.58 -2.45 -16.49
CA ASN A 53 -1.98 -3.82 -16.84
C ASN A 53 -2.92 -4.48 -15.82
N LEU A 54 -2.96 -4.03 -14.56
CA LEU A 54 -3.78 -4.68 -13.53
C LEU A 54 -5.29 -4.64 -13.85
N PRO A 55 -5.87 -3.52 -14.31
CA PRO A 55 -7.28 -3.50 -14.70
C PRO A 55 -7.61 -4.50 -15.82
N ALA A 56 -6.80 -4.54 -16.88
CA ALA A 56 -6.98 -5.50 -17.98
C ALA A 56 -6.83 -6.95 -17.51
N SER A 57 -5.82 -7.25 -16.67
CA SER A 57 -5.60 -8.58 -16.09
C SER A 57 -6.79 -9.06 -15.24
N TYR A 58 -7.48 -8.13 -14.57
CA TYR A 58 -8.68 -8.41 -13.79
C TYR A 58 -9.93 -8.60 -14.65
N HIS A 59 -10.20 -7.70 -15.60
CA HIS A 59 -11.42 -7.75 -16.40
C HIS A 59 -11.38 -8.80 -17.51
N GLU A 60 -10.24 -8.92 -18.19
CA GLU A 60 -10.06 -9.78 -19.36
C GLU A 60 -9.49 -11.15 -18.99
N GLY A 61 -8.70 -11.25 -17.92
CA GLY A 61 -8.11 -12.50 -17.45
C GLY A 61 -7.22 -13.15 -18.51
N SER A 62 -7.38 -14.46 -18.72
CA SER A 62 -6.63 -15.24 -19.74
C SER A 62 -6.86 -14.77 -21.18
N LYS A 63 -7.89 -13.97 -21.46
CA LYS A 63 -8.08 -13.34 -22.79
C LYS A 63 -7.02 -12.28 -23.10
N ASN A 64 -6.36 -11.76 -22.07
CA ASN A 64 -5.25 -10.82 -22.19
C ASN A 64 -4.01 -11.37 -21.45
N PRO A 65 -3.34 -12.38 -22.04
CA PRO A 65 -2.21 -13.05 -21.40
C PRO A 65 -1.02 -12.08 -21.18
N VAL A 66 -0.89 -11.06 -22.03
CA VAL A 66 0.14 -10.01 -21.88
C VAL A 66 -0.07 -9.26 -20.56
N ALA A 67 -1.29 -8.79 -20.28
CA ALA A 67 -1.58 -8.10 -19.03
C ALA A 67 -1.34 -9.00 -17.80
N ARG A 68 -1.76 -10.27 -17.88
CA ARG A 68 -1.51 -11.28 -16.82
C ARG A 68 -0.03 -11.47 -16.54
N GLU A 69 0.79 -11.64 -17.57
CA GLU A 69 2.23 -11.80 -17.45
C GLU A 69 2.92 -10.54 -16.89
N ARG A 70 2.51 -9.35 -17.35
CA ARG A 70 3.06 -8.07 -16.87
C ARG A 70 2.75 -7.85 -15.40
N VAL A 71 1.54 -8.17 -14.94
CA VAL A 71 1.19 -8.10 -13.51
C VAL A 71 1.99 -9.11 -12.69
N HIS A 72 2.15 -10.35 -13.18
CA HIS A 72 2.93 -11.38 -12.48
C HIS A 72 4.42 -10.99 -12.34
N SER A 73 4.98 -10.41 -13.41
CA SER A 73 6.33 -9.85 -13.41
C SER A 73 6.44 -8.65 -12.48
N ALA A 74 5.48 -7.72 -12.53
CA ALA A 74 5.47 -6.51 -11.70
C ALA A 74 5.41 -6.83 -10.20
N ALA A 75 4.59 -7.81 -9.80
CA ALA A 75 4.54 -8.29 -8.42
C ALA A 75 5.89 -8.85 -7.96
N THR A 76 6.62 -9.53 -8.85
CA THR A 76 7.97 -10.03 -8.56
C THR A 76 8.99 -8.89 -8.50
N ILE A 77 8.89 -7.90 -9.38
CA ILE A 77 9.75 -6.70 -9.38
C ILE A 77 9.57 -5.91 -8.08
N ALA A 78 8.33 -5.76 -7.60
CA ALA A 78 8.05 -5.22 -6.27
C ALA A 78 8.78 -6.05 -5.20
N GLY A 79 8.81 -7.38 -5.33
CA GLY A 79 9.64 -8.30 -4.55
C GLY A 79 11.12 -7.92 -4.49
N ILE A 80 11.74 -7.59 -5.63
CA ILE A 80 13.14 -7.15 -5.67
C ILE A 80 13.32 -5.87 -4.84
N ALA A 81 12.37 -4.94 -4.91
CA ALA A 81 12.42 -3.70 -4.13
C ALA A 81 12.27 -3.98 -2.62
N PHE A 82 11.15 -4.56 -2.18
CA PHE A 82 10.86 -4.71 -0.76
C PHE A 82 11.74 -5.76 -0.07
N ALA A 83 12.32 -6.71 -0.80
CA ALA A 83 13.30 -7.64 -0.20
C ALA A 83 14.55 -6.92 0.34
N ASN A 84 14.84 -5.71 -0.14
CA ASN A 84 15.99 -4.91 0.27
C ASN A 84 15.58 -3.66 1.06
N ALA A 85 14.47 -3.02 0.68
CA ALA A 85 13.96 -1.81 1.32
C ALA A 85 12.93 -2.10 2.44
N PHE A 86 12.59 -3.37 2.68
CA PHE A 86 11.48 -3.78 3.54
C PHE A 86 10.17 -3.09 3.14
N LEU A 87 9.23 -3.00 4.08
CA LEU A 87 7.86 -2.52 3.89
C LEU A 87 7.61 -1.37 4.88
N GLY A 88 6.37 -1.22 5.35
CA GLY A 88 6.02 -0.24 6.36
C GLY A 88 4.83 -0.65 7.22
N VAL A 89 4.14 0.35 7.74
CA VAL A 89 3.05 0.13 8.71
C VAL A 89 1.77 -0.41 8.07
N CYS A 90 1.59 -0.30 6.74
CA CYS A 90 0.44 -0.90 6.06
C CYS A 90 0.46 -2.42 6.27
N HIS A 91 1.60 -3.06 5.96
CA HIS A 91 1.79 -4.49 6.19
C HIS A 91 1.68 -4.88 7.66
N SER A 92 2.28 -4.07 8.53
CA SER A 92 2.27 -4.31 9.98
C SER A 92 0.84 -4.42 10.52
N MET A 93 -0.04 -3.50 10.13
CA MET A 93 -1.46 -3.54 10.48
C MET A 93 -2.22 -4.63 9.71
N ALA A 94 -1.93 -4.83 8.42
CA ALA A 94 -2.60 -5.81 7.58
C ALA A 94 -2.38 -7.25 8.08
N HIS A 95 -1.19 -7.60 8.55
CA HIS A 95 -0.90 -8.91 9.16
C HIS A 95 -1.86 -9.20 10.32
N LYS A 96 -2.08 -8.21 11.20
CA LYS A 96 -2.90 -8.39 12.40
C LYS A 96 -4.39 -8.39 12.07
N LEU A 97 -4.83 -7.51 11.15
CA LEU A 97 -6.19 -7.52 10.61
C LEU A 97 -6.53 -8.87 9.95
N GLY A 98 -5.63 -9.38 9.10
CA GLY A 98 -5.80 -10.66 8.43
C GLY A 98 -5.82 -11.83 9.40
N SER A 99 -4.97 -11.80 10.43
CA SER A 99 -4.94 -12.84 11.47
C SER A 99 -6.21 -12.85 12.33
N GLN A 100 -6.71 -11.67 12.73
CA GLN A 100 -7.84 -11.55 13.65
C GLN A 100 -9.19 -11.78 12.95
N PHE A 101 -9.36 -11.22 11.74
CA PHE A 101 -10.65 -11.21 11.04
C PHE A 101 -10.68 -12.09 9.78
N HIS A 102 -9.61 -12.84 9.52
CA HIS A 102 -9.47 -13.70 8.35
C HIS A 102 -9.65 -12.96 7.01
N ILE A 103 -9.31 -11.67 6.98
CA ILE A 103 -9.28 -10.86 5.77
C ILE A 103 -8.07 -11.26 4.92
N PRO A 104 -8.23 -11.55 3.62
CA PRO A 104 -7.11 -11.79 2.72
C PRO A 104 -6.08 -10.65 2.74
N HIS A 105 -4.79 -10.99 2.74
CA HIS A 105 -3.68 -10.05 2.89
C HIS A 105 -3.76 -8.82 1.97
N GLY A 106 -3.88 -9.05 0.65
CA GLY A 106 -3.98 -7.95 -0.32
C GLY A 106 -5.24 -7.09 -0.18
N LEU A 107 -6.34 -7.65 0.37
CA LEU A 107 -7.54 -6.88 0.70
C LEU A 107 -7.28 -5.97 1.91
N ALA A 108 -6.66 -6.50 2.97
CA ALA A 108 -6.31 -5.70 4.15
C ALA A 108 -5.38 -4.53 3.77
N ASN A 109 -4.34 -4.79 2.97
CA ASN A 109 -3.44 -3.76 2.44
C ASN A 109 -4.20 -2.68 1.65
N ALA A 110 -5.11 -3.07 0.75
CA ALA A 110 -5.89 -2.13 -0.06
C ALA A 110 -6.81 -1.22 0.79
N LEU A 111 -7.33 -1.72 1.92
CA LEU A 111 -8.17 -0.95 2.85
C LEU A 111 -7.38 0.06 3.69
N LEU A 112 -6.06 -0.13 3.81
CA LEU A 112 -5.19 0.68 4.67
C LEU A 112 -4.36 1.70 3.88
N ILE A 113 -3.87 1.34 2.68
CA ILE A 113 -2.78 2.07 2.02
C ILE A 113 -3.07 3.56 1.76
N CYS A 114 -4.31 3.91 1.40
CA CYS A 114 -4.66 5.33 1.19
C CYS A 114 -4.53 6.16 2.48
N ASN A 115 -4.92 5.61 3.62
CA ASN A 115 -4.78 6.27 4.92
C ASN A 115 -3.34 6.26 5.42
N VAL A 116 -2.59 5.18 5.16
CA VAL A 116 -1.14 5.12 5.46
C VAL A 116 -0.35 6.15 4.67
N ILE A 117 -0.67 6.37 3.39
CA ILE A 117 -0.05 7.45 2.59
C ILE A 117 -0.30 8.80 3.24
N ARG A 118 -1.54 9.13 3.62
CA ARG A 118 -1.87 10.40 4.29
C ARG A 118 -1.08 10.59 5.59
N TYR A 119 -0.98 9.53 6.39
CA TYR A 119 -0.24 9.51 7.65
C TYR A 119 1.28 9.71 7.48
N ASN A 120 1.88 9.04 6.50
CA ASN A 120 3.31 9.14 6.21
C ASN A 120 3.65 10.44 5.46
N ALA A 121 2.73 11.02 4.69
CA ALA A 121 2.94 12.23 3.90
C ALA A 121 2.86 13.54 4.72
N ASN A 122 3.29 13.48 5.99
CA ASN A 122 3.46 14.64 6.87
C ASN A 122 4.95 15.01 6.95
N ASP A 123 5.29 16.27 6.68
CA ASP A 123 6.68 16.76 6.74
C ASP A 123 7.18 16.97 8.18
N ASN A 124 6.27 17.08 9.14
CA ASN A 124 6.57 17.27 10.56
C ASN A 124 5.93 16.14 11.40
N PRO A 125 6.36 14.88 11.23
CA PRO A 125 5.80 13.77 11.99
C PRO A 125 6.16 13.87 13.47
N THR A 126 5.31 13.30 14.33
CA THR A 126 5.54 13.18 15.78
C THR A 126 6.85 12.46 16.11
N LYS A 127 7.20 11.45 15.32
CA LYS A 127 8.44 10.69 15.40
C LYS A 127 8.95 10.29 14.02
N GLN A 128 10.27 10.26 13.88
CA GLN A 128 10.97 9.76 12.71
C GLN A 128 11.71 8.48 13.09
N THR A 129 11.76 7.53 12.17
CA THR A 129 12.62 6.34 12.34
C THR A 129 14.09 6.74 12.31
N ALA A 130 14.84 6.29 13.31
CA ALA A 130 16.25 6.63 13.46
C ALA A 130 17.12 5.77 12.53
N PHE A 131 17.40 6.27 11.33
CA PHE A 131 18.28 5.62 10.36
C PHE A 131 19.22 6.66 9.73
N SER A 132 20.53 6.40 9.69
CA SER A 132 21.53 7.42 9.34
C SER A 132 21.40 7.97 7.93
N GLN A 133 20.92 7.14 6.98
CA GLN A 133 20.65 7.56 5.60
C GLN A 133 19.37 8.40 5.49
N TYR A 134 18.44 8.27 6.45
CA TYR A 134 17.17 8.98 6.46
C TYR A 134 17.31 10.31 7.23
N ASP A 135 17.86 11.31 6.54
CA ASP A 135 18.28 12.59 7.11
C ASP A 135 17.13 13.46 7.66
N ARG A 136 15.97 13.43 7.00
CA ARG A 136 14.74 14.16 7.36
C ARG A 136 13.51 13.45 6.77
N PRO A 137 12.27 13.82 7.14
CA PRO A 137 11.08 13.25 6.53
C PRO A 137 11.04 13.60 5.04
N GLN A 138 11.07 12.58 4.19
CA GLN A 138 11.03 12.72 2.72
C GLN A 138 9.79 12.07 2.10
N ALA A 139 9.01 11.30 2.88
CA ALA A 139 7.89 10.49 2.38
C ALA A 139 6.89 11.31 1.54
N ARG A 140 6.54 12.52 1.96
CA ARG A 140 5.68 13.43 1.19
C ARG A 140 6.22 13.71 -0.22
N ARG A 141 7.51 14.06 -0.33
CA ARG A 141 8.18 14.29 -1.62
C ARG A 141 8.22 13.01 -2.44
N ARG A 142 8.56 11.87 -1.82
CA ARG A 142 8.71 10.58 -2.49
C ARG A 142 7.39 10.02 -3.03
N TYR A 143 6.26 10.23 -2.34
CA TYR A 143 4.94 9.94 -2.89
C TYR A 143 4.59 10.82 -4.10
N ALA A 144 5.01 12.09 -4.10
CA ALA A 144 4.81 12.97 -5.25
C ALA A 144 5.67 12.55 -6.46
N GLU A 145 6.90 12.06 -6.23
CA GLU A 145 7.76 11.48 -7.28
C GLU A 145 7.11 10.26 -7.94
N ILE A 146 6.45 9.41 -7.14
CA ILE A 146 5.64 8.29 -7.67
C ILE A 146 4.52 8.83 -8.58
N ALA A 147 3.77 9.85 -8.14
CA ALA A 147 2.69 10.43 -8.94
C ALA A 147 3.18 11.00 -10.27
N ASP A 148 4.35 11.67 -10.27
CA ASP A 148 5.01 12.15 -11.48
C ASP A 148 5.40 11.00 -12.42
N HIS A 149 6.04 9.96 -11.87
CA HIS A 149 6.47 8.79 -12.65
C HIS A 149 5.30 8.05 -13.32
N LEU A 150 4.15 7.99 -12.63
CA LEU A 150 2.93 7.35 -13.14
C LEU A 150 2.14 8.22 -14.12
N GLY A 151 2.59 9.46 -14.36
CA GLY A 151 1.91 10.42 -15.24
C GLY A 151 0.58 10.90 -14.69
N LEU A 152 0.44 10.97 -13.37
CA LEU A 152 -0.79 11.44 -12.71
C LEU A 152 -0.80 12.97 -12.57
N SER A 153 0.37 13.58 -12.40
CA SER A 153 0.51 15.02 -12.17
C SER A 153 0.50 15.84 -13.46
N THR A 154 0.30 17.14 -13.30
CA THR A 154 0.41 18.14 -14.37
C THR A 154 1.50 19.16 -14.04
N PRO A 155 2.15 19.78 -15.05
CA PRO A 155 3.14 20.82 -14.80
C PRO A 155 2.59 21.95 -13.91
N GLY A 156 3.33 22.28 -12.85
CA GLY A 156 2.91 23.30 -11.87
C GLY A 156 2.16 22.78 -10.65
N ASP A 157 1.81 21.49 -10.59
CA ASP A 157 1.20 20.91 -9.40
C ASP A 157 2.11 21.03 -8.17
N ARG A 158 1.53 21.50 -7.06
CA ARG A 158 2.18 21.42 -5.75
C ARG A 158 2.25 19.97 -5.29
N THR A 159 3.24 19.64 -4.46
CA THR A 159 3.43 18.29 -3.89
C THR A 159 2.15 17.70 -3.29
N ALA A 160 1.36 18.50 -2.57
CA ALA A 160 0.08 18.07 -2.01
C ALA A 160 -0.92 17.60 -3.09
N ALA A 161 -1.06 18.34 -4.19
CA ALA A 161 -1.95 17.97 -5.28
C ALA A 161 -1.51 16.67 -5.97
N LYS A 162 -0.20 16.44 -6.09
CA LYS A 162 0.35 15.19 -6.63
C LYS A 162 -0.04 13.98 -5.77
N ILE A 163 0.03 14.12 -4.45
CA ILE A 163 -0.40 13.06 -3.51
C ILE A 163 -1.91 12.82 -3.60
N GLU A 164 -2.72 13.87 -3.67
CA GLU A 164 -4.18 13.71 -3.86
C GLU A 164 -4.51 12.99 -5.18
N LYS A 165 -3.77 13.27 -6.26
CA LYS A 165 -3.93 12.53 -7.52
C LYS A 165 -3.47 11.07 -7.42
N LEU A 166 -2.43 10.77 -6.63
CA LEU A 166 -2.02 9.41 -6.32
C LEU A 166 -3.12 8.66 -5.55
N LEU A 167 -3.69 9.28 -4.52
CA LEU A 167 -4.80 8.74 -3.74
C LEU A 167 -6.04 8.53 -4.61
N ALA A 168 -6.37 9.48 -5.49
CA ALA A 168 -7.48 9.36 -6.42
C ALA A 168 -7.30 8.17 -7.39
N TRP A 169 -6.08 7.95 -7.90
CA TRP A 169 -5.77 6.76 -8.70
C TRP A 169 -5.96 5.46 -7.90
N LEU A 170 -5.47 5.42 -6.65
CA LEU A 170 -5.65 4.26 -5.77
C LEU A 170 -7.12 3.98 -5.47
N GLU A 171 -7.93 5.00 -5.17
CA GLU A 171 -9.37 4.81 -4.97
C GLU A 171 -10.07 4.36 -6.26
N SER A 172 -9.68 4.91 -7.42
CA SER A 172 -10.24 4.51 -8.71
C SER A 172 -9.93 3.04 -9.03
N ILE A 173 -8.68 2.61 -8.89
CA ILE A 173 -8.30 1.22 -9.20
C ILE A 173 -8.91 0.25 -8.18
N LYS A 174 -8.99 0.61 -6.89
CA LYS A 174 -9.71 -0.20 -5.89
C LYS A 174 -11.18 -0.38 -6.26
N ALA A 175 -11.86 0.69 -6.67
CA ALA A 175 -13.26 0.62 -7.09
C ALA A 175 -13.46 -0.25 -8.33
N GLU A 176 -12.60 -0.09 -9.35
CA GLU A 176 -12.63 -0.89 -10.58
C GLU A 176 -12.41 -2.39 -10.31
N LEU A 177 -11.53 -2.72 -9.36
CA LEU A 177 -11.23 -4.09 -8.93
C LEU A 177 -12.22 -4.65 -7.90
N GLY A 178 -13.29 -3.91 -7.55
CA GLY A 178 -14.34 -4.37 -6.65
C GLY A 178 -13.93 -4.46 -5.18
N ILE A 179 -12.97 -3.64 -4.76
CA ILE A 179 -12.52 -3.58 -3.36
C ILE A 179 -13.53 -2.74 -2.53
N PRO A 180 -13.99 -3.23 -1.37
CA PRO A 180 -14.81 -2.46 -0.43
C PRO A 180 -14.14 -1.16 0.01
N LYS A 181 -14.91 -0.15 0.40
CA LYS A 181 -14.34 1.15 0.81
C LYS A 181 -13.79 1.16 2.23
N SER A 182 -14.17 0.18 3.04
CA SER A 182 -13.84 0.13 4.47
C SER A 182 -13.77 -1.29 5.00
N ILE A 183 -13.12 -1.47 6.16
CA ILE A 183 -13.06 -2.77 6.85
C ILE A 183 -14.47 -3.22 7.27
N ARG A 184 -15.35 -2.27 7.63
CA ARG A 184 -16.77 -2.54 7.90
C ARG A 184 -17.49 -3.11 6.67
N GLU A 185 -17.30 -2.51 5.50
CA GLU A 185 -17.88 -3.03 4.24
C GLU A 185 -17.26 -4.36 3.81
N ALA A 186 -16.06 -4.69 4.28
CA ALA A 186 -15.42 -5.99 4.06
C ALA A 186 -16.00 -7.11 4.97
N GLY A 187 -16.97 -6.80 5.85
CA GLY A 187 -17.71 -7.78 6.64
C GLY A 187 -17.31 -7.90 8.11
N VAL A 188 -16.42 -7.04 8.61
CA VAL A 188 -16.04 -7.03 10.03
C VAL A 188 -17.10 -6.29 10.85
N GLN A 189 -17.56 -6.92 11.93
CA GLN A 189 -18.53 -6.34 12.84
C GLN A 189 -17.88 -5.30 13.75
N GLU A 190 -18.55 -4.16 13.95
CA GLU A 190 -18.02 -3.03 14.73
C GLU A 190 -17.70 -3.41 16.17
N ALA A 191 -18.57 -4.18 16.84
CA ALA A 191 -18.33 -4.62 18.21
C ALA A 191 -17.05 -5.46 18.34
N ASP A 192 -16.81 -6.37 17.39
CA ASP A 192 -15.62 -7.23 17.38
C ASP A 192 -14.35 -6.43 17.04
N PHE A 193 -14.47 -5.50 16.08
CA PHE A 193 -13.38 -4.60 15.72
C PHE A 193 -12.94 -3.73 16.89
N LEU A 194 -13.89 -3.03 17.53
CA LEU A 194 -13.61 -2.14 18.66
C LEU A 194 -13.07 -2.89 19.88
N ALA A 195 -13.47 -4.15 20.08
CA ALA A 195 -12.95 -4.99 21.16
C ALA A 195 -11.47 -5.37 20.98
N HIS A 196 -10.97 -5.37 19.74
CA HIS A 196 -9.61 -5.85 19.42
C HIS A 196 -8.67 -4.75 18.91
N VAL A 197 -9.18 -3.58 18.49
CA VAL A 197 -8.37 -2.52 17.84
C VAL A 197 -7.15 -2.08 18.65
N ASP A 198 -7.27 -2.03 19.98
CA ASP A 198 -6.16 -1.67 20.87
C ASP A 198 -5.02 -2.69 20.77
N LYS A 199 -5.35 -3.98 20.94
CA LYS A 199 -4.40 -5.08 20.79
C LYS A 199 -3.78 -5.12 19.39
N LEU A 200 -4.60 -4.94 18.34
CA LEU A 200 -4.12 -4.91 16.96
C LEU A 200 -3.11 -3.76 16.73
N SER A 201 -3.33 -2.61 17.35
CA SER A 201 -2.43 -1.46 17.24
C SER A 201 -1.10 -1.66 17.96
N GLU A 202 -1.09 -2.34 19.10
CA GLU A 202 0.12 -2.75 19.83
C GLU A 202 0.89 -3.80 19.04
N ASP A 203 0.22 -4.88 18.63
CA ASP A 203 0.84 -5.98 17.87
C ASP A 203 1.39 -5.49 16.52
N ALA A 204 0.73 -4.50 15.88
CA ALA A 204 1.22 -3.89 14.65
C ALA A 204 2.45 -3.00 14.89
N PHE A 205 2.52 -2.28 16.01
CA PHE A 205 3.72 -1.54 16.39
C PHE A 205 4.92 -2.49 16.58
N ASP A 206 4.69 -3.66 17.19
CA ASP A 206 5.70 -4.69 17.43
C ASP A 206 6.07 -5.52 16.18
N ASP A 207 5.37 -5.34 15.05
CA ASP A 207 5.68 -6.04 13.80
C ASP A 207 7.02 -5.56 13.20
N GLN A 208 7.81 -6.50 12.70
CA GLN A 208 9.12 -6.21 12.10
C GLN A 208 9.02 -5.21 10.93
N CYS A 209 7.90 -5.19 10.20
CA CYS A 209 7.71 -4.27 9.07
C CYS A 209 7.65 -2.80 9.51
N THR A 210 7.21 -2.50 10.74
CA THR A 210 7.09 -1.12 11.27
C THR A 210 8.43 -0.42 11.34
N GLY A 211 9.51 -1.15 11.62
CA GLY A 211 10.86 -0.59 11.80
C GLY A 211 11.43 0.11 10.55
N ALA A 212 10.88 -0.13 9.37
CA ALA A 212 11.31 0.48 8.11
C ALA A 212 10.42 1.66 7.67
N ASN A 213 9.29 1.91 8.35
CA ASN A 213 8.37 2.97 7.97
C ASN A 213 9.01 4.36 8.23
N PRO A 214 8.83 5.36 7.33
CA PRO A 214 9.46 6.68 7.47
C PRO A 214 9.05 7.44 8.73
N ARG A 215 7.79 7.28 9.14
CA ARG A 215 7.26 7.79 10.40
C ARG A 215 7.22 6.66 11.42
N TYR A 216 8.05 6.72 12.45
CA TYR A 216 8.03 5.69 13.50
C TYR A 216 6.75 5.88 14.32
N PRO A 217 5.77 4.97 14.23
CA PRO A 217 4.44 5.25 14.74
C PRO A 217 4.36 5.22 16.26
N LEU A 218 3.38 5.94 16.81
CA LEU A 218 2.84 5.65 18.13
C LEU A 218 1.68 4.66 17.99
N VAL A 219 1.51 3.79 18.99
CA VAL A 219 0.36 2.86 19.07
C VAL A 219 -0.98 3.60 18.90
N SER A 220 -1.09 4.78 19.52
CA SER A 220 -2.28 5.64 19.40
C SER A 220 -2.58 6.11 17.97
N GLU A 221 -1.55 6.34 17.16
CA GLU A 221 -1.67 6.76 15.77
C GLU A 221 -2.09 5.58 14.87
N LEU A 222 -1.51 4.39 15.08
CA LEU A 222 -1.95 3.16 14.40
C LEU A 222 -3.41 2.84 14.71
N ARG A 223 -3.82 3.00 15.97
CA ARG A 223 -5.22 2.84 16.38
C ARG A 223 -6.14 3.80 15.63
N GLN A 224 -5.75 5.07 15.48
CA GLN A 224 -6.53 6.06 14.73
C GLN A 224 -6.61 5.71 13.23
N LEU A 225 -5.51 5.26 12.63
CA LEU A 225 -5.48 4.78 11.25
C LEU A 225 -6.45 3.60 11.04
N LEU A 226 -6.40 2.62 11.95
CA LEU A 226 -7.29 1.45 11.94
C LEU A 226 -8.76 1.86 12.02
N LEU A 227 -9.11 2.79 12.92
CA LEU A 227 -10.48 3.31 13.04
C LEU A 227 -10.93 4.06 11.79
N ALA A 228 -10.08 4.95 11.26
CA ALA A 228 -10.39 5.68 10.03
C ALA A 228 -10.66 4.72 8.87
N SER A 229 -9.81 3.70 8.68
CA SER A 229 -10.02 2.65 7.67
C SER A 229 -11.23 1.75 7.96
N PHE A 230 -11.62 1.57 9.22
CA PHE A 230 -12.84 0.83 9.57
C PHE A 230 -14.11 1.57 9.17
N TYR A 231 -14.18 2.88 9.42
CA TYR A 231 -15.35 3.70 9.08
C TYR A 231 -15.34 4.20 7.63
N GLY A 232 -14.23 4.04 6.90
CA GLY A 232 -14.08 4.54 5.54
C GLY A 232 -13.79 6.04 5.48
N GLU A 233 -13.17 6.57 6.53
CA GLU A 233 -12.82 7.97 6.68
C GLU A 233 -11.36 8.20 6.28
N ALA A 234 -11.08 9.41 5.78
CA ALA A 234 -9.70 9.82 5.52
C ALA A 234 -8.99 10.10 6.84
N PHE A 235 -7.80 9.53 7.04
CA PHE A 235 -6.96 9.87 8.18
C PHE A 235 -6.67 11.38 8.19
N ALA A 236 -6.96 12.02 9.32
CA ALA A 236 -6.65 13.41 9.60
C ALA A 236 -5.80 13.48 10.87
N GLU A 237 -4.66 14.15 10.76
CA GLU A 237 -3.77 14.44 11.89
C GLU A 237 -4.53 15.30 12.93
N GLN A 238 -4.44 14.94 14.20
CA GLN A 238 -5.04 15.69 15.32
C GLN A 238 -4.11 16.76 15.88
#